data_AF-A0A2R7K945-F1
#
_entry.id   AF-A0A2R7K945-F1
#
_cell.length_a   1.000
_cell.length_b   1.000
_cell.length_c   1.000
_cell.angle_alpha   90.00
_cell.angle_beta   90.00
_cell.angle_gamma   90.00
#
_symmetry.space_group_name_H-M   'P 1'
#
loop_
_entity.id
_entity.type
_entity.pdbx_description
1 polymer ?
#
loop_
_entity_poly.entity_id
_entity_poly.type
_entity_poly.pdbx_seq_one_letter_code
_entity_poly.pdbx_strand_id
1 'polypeptide(L)'
;MKYLLVLLLAGVTSSAQIKKEQLNLMPWPQNVVLNDGNFALNKNFKVNITGNPNPRIFGGVTRFLRRLDGRTGIFFEQGFITKLNEVPTAELQINCTKSGKIGLYEDESYHLDIKQNKIAINATSDLGALHGLETLLQMLQNNSTSFYFPTSQISDFPRFTWRGLMIDVSRHFQPVDVIKRNLDALAAMKMNVFHWHLVDDQGWRIEMKKHPKLIELASDGMYYTQEEIKNIVKYADERGILVVPEIDVPGHGSAILTAYPEIGSKVITLTGGTSEKNIQGTAIATYGIERNAGIFSPTLDPSNPKTYQLLSEIFDEVCPLFPGAYFHIGGDENEGKDWDSNPKIQEFKKKNKLATNHELQTYFTMQLVPMLKKHGKQLMGWEEILTKN
;
A
#
# COMPACT_ATOMS: atom_id res chain seq x y z
N MET A 1 -45.49 25.76 -68.22
CA MET A 1 -44.97 24.85 -67.18
C MET A 1 -43.46 24.80 -67.29
N LYS A 2 -42.71 25.30 -66.30
CA LYS A 2 -41.26 25.08 -66.16
C LYS A 2 -41.06 24.48 -64.78
N TYR A 3 -40.58 23.23 -64.74
CA TYR A 3 -40.35 22.49 -63.50
C TYR A 3 -39.07 22.98 -62.83
N LEU A 4 -39.18 23.32 -61.54
CA LEU A 4 -38.07 23.68 -60.67
C LEU A 4 -37.58 22.39 -59.99
N LEU A 5 -36.36 21.96 -60.29
CA LEU A 5 -35.73 20.82 -59.64
C LEU A 5 -34.97 21.33 -58.40
N VAL A 6 -35.47 21.02 -57.21
CA VAL A 6 -34.78 21.30 -55.95
C VAL A 6 -33.91 20.10 -55.59
N LEU A 7 -32.59 20.27 -55.67
CA LEU A 7 -31.61 19.30 -55.19
C LEU A 7 -31.42 19.49 -53.68
N LEU A 8 -31.93 18.55 -52.89
CA LEU A 8 -31.56 18.41 -51.47
C LEU A 8 -30.18 17.76 -51.37
N LEU A 9 -29.16 18.57 -51.05
CA LEU A 9 -27.90 18.04 -50.52
C LEU A 9 -28.10 17.67 -49.04
N ALA A 10 -28.34 16.39 -48.77
CA ALA A 10 -28.21 15.85 -47.42
C ALA A 10 -26.71 15.66 -47.12
N GLY A 11 -26.10 16.65 -46.47
CA GLY A 11 -24.75 16.52 -45.93
C GLY A 11 -24.74 15.53 -44.77
N VAL A 12 -24.32 14.30 -45.01
CA VAL A 12 -24.05 13.33 -43.93
C VAL A 12 -22.71 13.69 -43.30
N THR A 13 -22.74 14.47 -42.23
CA THR A 13 -21.56 14.63 -41.36
C THR A 13 -21.35 13.33 -40.58
N SER A 14 -20.51 12.44 -41.10
CA SER A 14 -20.02 11.29 -40.34
C SER A 14 -19.01 11.81 -39.30
N SER A 15 -19.47 12.07 -38.09
CA SER A 15 -18.56 12.20 -36.95
C SER A 15 -18.00 10.81 -36.67
N ALA A 16 -16.71 10.60 -36.89
CA ALA A 16 -16.06 9.33 -36.58
C ALA A 16 -16.21 9.04 -35.08
N GLN A 17 -17.04 8.04 -34.77
CA GLN A 17 -17.30 7.64 -33.39
C GLN A 17 -16.12 6.86 -32.83
N ILE A 18 -15.79 7.14 -31.56
CA ILE A 18 -14.76 6.40 -30.85
C ILE A 18 -15.20 4.94 -30.71
N LYS A 19 -14.33 4.03 -31.10
CA LYS A 19 -14.47 2.59 -30.90
C LYS A 19 -13.87 2.18 -29.56
N LYS A 20 -14.31 1.04 -29.05
CA LYS A 20 -13.88 0.53 -27.74
C LYS A 20 -12.36 0.37 -27.66
N GLU A 21 -11.74 -0.08 -28.75
CA GLU A 21 -10.29 -0.30 -28.86
C GLU A 21 -9.47 1.00 -28.80
N GLN A 22 -10.12 2.16 -28.93
CA GLN A 22 -9.48 3.47 -28.83
C GLN A 22 -9.52 4.04 -27.40
N LEU A 23 -10.18 3.37 -26.46
CA LEU A 23 -10.20 3.78 -25.06
C LEU A 23 -8.93 3.30 -24.34
N ASN A 24 -8.21 4.23 -23.71
CA ASN A 24 -7.01 3.92 -22.93
C ASN A 24 -7.35 3.72 -21.44
N LEU A 25 -8.11 2.66 -21.15
CA LEU A 25 -8.51 2.34 -19.77
C LEU A 25 -7.56 1.32 -19.15
N MET A 26 -7.07 1.61 -17.95
CA MET A 26 -6.25 0.69 -17.16
C MET A 26 -6.51 0.89 -15.65
N PRO A 27 -6.89 -0.17 -14.92
CA PRO A 27 -7.29 -1.50 -15.40
C PRO A 27 -8.49 -1.44 -16.35
N TRP A 28 -8.57 -2.39 -17.30
CA TRP A 28 -9.72 -2.50 -18.18
C TRP A 28 -10.96 -2.90 -17.38
N PRO A 29 -12.08 -2.16 -17.46
CA PRO A 29 -13.27 -2.50 -16.69
C PRO A 29 -13.91 -3.83 -17.11
N GLN A 30 -14.56 -4.51 -16.16
CA GLN A 30 -15.27 -5.77 -16.43
C GLN A 30 -16.31 -5.65 -17.55
N ASN A 31 -17.06 -4.55 -17.58
CA ASN A 31 -18.02 -4.28 -18.64
C ASN A 31 -17.92 -2.82 -19.11
N VAL A 32 -17.85 -2.63 -20.43
CA VAL A 32 -17.87 -1.33 -21.10
C VAL A 32 -18.74 -1.44 -22.35
N VAL A 33 -19.77 -0.60 -22.41
CA VAL A 33 -20.65 -0.40 -23.57
C VAL A 33 -20.54 1.05 -24.02
N LEU A 34 -20.16 1.28 -25.28
CA LEU A 34 -20.16 2.61 -25.89
C LEU A 34 -21.48 2.87 -26.61
N ASN A 35 -21.95 4.10 -26.54
CA ASN A 35 -23.16 4.57 -27.23
C ASN A 35 -22.82 5.77 -28.13
N ASP A 36 -23.79 6.17 -28.94
CA ASP A 36 -23.65 7.28 -29.87
C ASP A 36 -23.71 8.63 -29.14
N GLY A 37 -22.69 9.45 -29.39
CA GLY A 37 -22.60 10.82 -28.89
C GLY A 37 -21.56 11.01 -27.80
N ASN A 38 -21.46 12.26 -27.35
CA ASN A 38 -20.45 12.71 -26.40
C ASN A 38 -21.09 13.64 -25.36
N PHE A 39 -20.55 13.62 -24.14
CA PHE A 39 -20.74 14.67 -23.14
C PHE A 39 -19.66 15.75 -23.35
N ALA A 40 -20.07 16.97 -23.70
CA ALA A 40 -19.14 18.08 -23.90
C ALA A 40 -18.74 18.72 -22.56
N LEU A 41 -17.44 18.72 -22.27
CA LEU A 41 -16.93 19.34 -21.05
C LEU A 41 -16.74 20.84 -21.25
N ASN A 42 -17.27 21.65 -20.34
CA ASN A 42 -17.26 23.11 -20.42
C ASN A 42 -17.14 23.74 -19.03
N LYS A 43 -17.05 25.07 -18.96
CA LYS A 43 -16.83 25.81 -17.71
C LYS A 43 -17.95 25.63 -16.66
N ASN A 44 -19.16 25.29 -17.09
CA ASN A 44 -20.30 25.06 -16.21
C ASN A 44 -20.30 23.68 -15.55
N PHE A 45 -19.32 22.82 -15.88
CA PHE A 45 -19.20 21.51 -15.27
C PHE A 45 -19.07 21.61 -13.76
N LYS A 46 -19.99 20.93 -13.08
CA LYS A 46 -20.09 20.88 -11.62
C LYS A 46 -20.26 19.45 -11.18
N VAL A 47 -19.89 19.20 -9.93
CA VAL A 47 -19.99 17.90 -9.26
C VAL A 47 -20.86 18.00 -8.02
N ASN A 48 -21.61 16.94 -7.76
CA ASN A 48 -22.43 16.77 -6.57
C ASN A 48 -22.28 15.36 -5.99
N ILE A 49 -22.33 15.26 -4.67
CA ILE A 49 -22.19 14.01 -3.94
C ILE A 49 -23.45 13.81 -3.09
N THR A 50 -24.03 12.61 -3.13
CA THR A 50 -25.22 12.25 -2.34
C THR A 50 -25.05 10.90 -1.64
N GLY A 51 -26.02 10.56 -0.79
CA GLY A 51 -26.05 9.30 -0.07
C GLY A 51 -25.30 9.38 1.25
N ASN A 52 -24.61 8.31 1.64
CA ASN A 52 -23.92 8.21 2.92
C ASN A 52 -22.47 7.71 2.77
N PRO A 53 -21.59 8.42 2.03
CA PRO A 53 -20.18 8.05 1.89
C PRO A 53 -19.38 8.34 3.16
N ASN A 54 -18.22 7.70 3.28
CA ASN A 54 -17.18 8.18 4.19
C ASN A 54 -16.66 9.57 3.73
N PRO A 55 -16.32 10.49 4.65
CA PRO A 55 -15.80 11.82 4.33
C PRO A 55 -14.59 11.86 3.38
N ARG A 56 -13.81 10.77 3.22
CA ARG A 56 -12.70 10.71 2.25
C ARG A 56 -13.12 11.07 0.82
N ILE A 57 -14.39 10.86 0.46
CA ILE A 57 -14.91 11.19 -0.88
C ILE A 57 -14.73 12.67 -1.22
N PHE A 58 -14.82 13.58 -0.24
CA PHE A 58 -14.71 15.02 -0.47
C PHE A 58 -13.32 15.39 -0.99
N GLY A 59 -12.28 14.85 -0.37
CA GLY A 59 -10.90 15.00 -0.82
C GLY A 59 -10.67 14.35 -2.19
N GLY A 60 -11.21 13.14 -2.41
CA GLY A 60 -11.11 12.42 -3.68
C GLY A 60 -11.73 13.19 -4.85
N VAL A 61 -12.96 13.67 -4.68
CA VAL A 61 -13.68 14.45 -5.70
C VAL A 61 -13.00 15.80 -5.95
N THR A 62 -12.49 16.45 -4.90
CA THR A 62 -11.71 17.68 -5.07
C THR A 62 -10.47 17.42 -5.92
N ARG A 63 -9.69 16.37 -5.62
CA ARG A 63 -8.50 15.99 -6.40
C ARG A 63 -8.84 15.61 -7.84
N PHE A 64 -9.94 14.89 -8.06
CA PHE A 64 -10.47 14.60 -9.40
C PHE A 64 -10.70 15.90 -10.19
N LEU A 65 -11.42 16.87 -9.61
CA LEU A 65 -11.73 18.12 -10.29
C LEU A 65 -10.47 18.93 -10.60
N ARG A 66 -9.48 18.96 -9.68
CA ARG A 66 -8.18 19.60 -9.92
C ARG A 66 -7.38 18.92 -11.05
N ARG A 67 -7.36 17.59 -11.08
CA ARG A 67 -6.68 16.82 -12.14
C ARG A 67 -7.36 17.00 -13.48
N LEU A 68 -8.69 17.04 -13.51
CA LEU A 68 -9.44 17.32 -14.73
C LEU A 68 -9.11 18.72 -15.24
N ASP A 69 -9.17 19.73 -14.37
CA ASP A 69 -8.87 21.11 -14.73
C ASP A 69 -7.43 21.29 -15.23
N GLY A 70 -6.46 20.66 -14.56
CA GLY A 70 -5.05 20.69 -14.98
C GLY A 70 -4.80 20.04 -16.34
N ARG A 71 -5.66 19.13 -16.80
CA ARG A 71 -5.58 18.53 -18.14
C ARG A 71 -6.27 19.37 -19.22
N THR A 72 -7.28 20.14 -18.85
CA THR A 72 -8.18 20.80 -19.82
C THR A 72 -8.04 22.32 -19.87
N GLY A 73 -7.52 22.95 -18.81
CA GLY A 73 -7.40 24.41 -18.70
C GLY A 73 -8.73 25.15 -18.75
N ILE A 74 -9.80 24.57 -18.20
CA ILE A 74 -11.18 25.10 -18.32
C ILE A 74 -11.49 26.12 -17.20
N PHE A 75 -10.78 26.04 -16.06
CA PHE A 75 -10.98 26.84 -14.86
C PHE A 75 -12.40 26.65 -14.29
N PHE A 76 -12.66 25.46 -13.75
CA PHE A 76 -13.96 25.13 -13.13
C PHE A 76 -14.26 26.00 -11.91
N GLU A 77 -15.53 26.34 -11.71
CA GLU A 77 -15.95 27.26 -10.64
C GLU A 77 -15.78 26.69 -9.22
N GLN A 78 -16.01 25.38 -9.04
CA GLN A 78 -15.94 24.75 -7.71
C GLN A 78 -14.50 24.60 -7.24
N GLY A 79 -14.18 25.21 -6.09
CA GLY A 79 -12.92 25.02 -5.37
C GLY A 79 -12.89 23.68 -4.63
N PHE A 80 -12.85 23.73 -3.29
CA PHE A 80 -12.94 22.53 -2.45
C PHE A 80 -14.37 22.02 -2.38
N ILE A 81 -14.55 20.72 -2.56
CA ILE A 81 -15.79 20.01 -2.26
C ILE A 81 -15.69 19.52 -0.83
N THR A 82 -16.69 19.82 0.00
CA THR A 82 -16.62 19.64 1.47
C THR A 82 -17.87 19.01 2.07
N LYS A 83 -18.99 19.01 1.35
CA LYS A 83 -20.29 18.56 1.85
C LYS A 83 -21.07 17.79 0.79
N LEU A 84 -22.08 17.06 1.27
CA LEU A 84 -23.07 16.43 0.41
C LEU A 84 -24.05 17.48 -0.11
N ASN A 85 -24.64 17.22 -1.28
CA ASN A 85 -25.68 18.04 -1.89
C ASN A 85 -25.30 19.52 -2.12
N GLU A 86 -24.02 19.83 -2.38
CA GLU A 86 -23.58 21.21 -2.66
C GLU A 86 -24.23 21.78 -3.93
N VAL A 87 -24.42 20.95 -4.97
CA VAL A 87 -25.00 21.38 -6.25
C VAL A 87 -25.93 20.29 -6.80
N PRO A 88 -27.17 20.12 -6.31
CA PRO A 88 -28.05 19.01 -6.71
C PRO A 88 -28.30 18.89 -8.22
N THR A 89 -28.20 19.99 -8.96
CA THR A 89 -28.37 20.05 -10.42
C THR A 89 -27.10 19.78 -11.22
N ALA A 90 -25.94 19.56 -10.58
CA ALA A 90 -24.64 19.36 -11.20
C ALA A 90 -24.63 18.29 -12.30
N GLU A 91 -23.82 18.49 -13.34
CA GLU A 91 -23.70 17.57 -14.46
C GLU A 91 -23.14 16.20 -14.03
N LEU A 92 -22.15 16.17 -13.13
CA LEU A 92 -21.64 14.95 -12.51
C LEU A 92 -22.33 14.70 -11.16
N GLN A 93 -22.98 13.55 -11.02
CA GLN A 93 -23.57 13.06 -9.78
C GLN A 93 -22.80 11.84 -9.27
N ILE A 94 -22.47 11.84 -7.99
CA ILE A 94 -21.77 10.75 -7.32
C ILE A 94 -22.65 10.28 -6.16
N ASN A 95 -23.15 9.06 -6.26
CA ASN A 95 -24.11 8.48 -5.33
C ASN A 95 -23.46 7.29 -4.62
N CYS A 96 -23.28 7.41 -3.31
CA CYS A 96 -22.69 6.36 -2.48
C CYS A 96 -23.71 5.84 -1.47
N THR A 97 -23.95 4.53 -1.43
CA THR A 97 -25.00 3.96 -0.56
C THR A 97 -24.60 3.95 0.92
N LYS A 98 -23.34 3.61 1.21
CA LYS A 98 -22.80 3.51 2.58
C LYS A 98 -21.33 3.96 2.66
N SER A 99 -20.81 4.14 3.88
CA SER A 99 -19.41 4.43 4.12
C SER A 99 -18.55 3.19 3.93
N GLY A 100 -17.50 3.30 3.11
CA GLY A 100 -16.50 2.25 2.93
C GLY A 100 -15.51 2.21 4.11
N LYS A 101 -14.94 1.03 4.35
CA LYS A 101 -13.91 0.79 5.37
C LYS A 101 -12.59 0.44 4.70
N ILE A 102 -11.47 0.80 5.30
CA ILE A 102 -10.16 0.35 4.79
C ILE A 102 -9.96 -1.11 5.22
N GLY A 103 -9.74 -1.99 4.25
CA GLY A 103 -9.54 -3.42 4.50
C GLY A 103 -9.78 -4.27 3.25
N LEU A 104 -9.71 -5.58 3.45
CA LEU A 104 -10.05 -6.57 2.43
C LEU A 104 -11.55 -6.89 2.46
N TYR A 105 -12.04 -7.48 1.37
CA TYR A 105 -13.41 -7.94 1.16
C TYR A 105 -14.48 -6.85 1.19
N GLU A 106 -14.09 -5.58 1.04
CA GLU A 106 -15.02 -4.49 0.81
C GLU A 106 -15.65 -4.57 -0.59
N ASP A 107 -16.87 -4.07 -0.71
CA ASP A 107 -17.50 -3.87 -2.01
C ASP A 107 -16.94 -2.60 -2.65
N GLU A 108 -16.01 -2.82 -3.59
CA GLU A 108 -15.32 -1.80 -4.37
C GLU A 108 -15.96 -1.59 -5.76
N SER A 109 -17.18 -2.10 -5.99
CA SER A 109 -17.86 -1.99 -7.28
C SER A 109 -18.42 -0.60 -7.54
N TYR A 110 -18.53 -0.24 -8.82
CA TYR A 110 -19.20 0.98 -9.26
C TYR A 110 -19.86 0.81 -10.64
N HIS A 111 -20.83 1.68 -10.91
CA HIS A 111 -21.44 1.88 -12.21
C HIS A 111 -21.28 3.34 -12.65
N LEU A 112 -20.68 3.55 -13.82
CA LEU A 112 -20.47 4.85 -14.45
C LEU A 112 -21.33 4.95 -15.72
N ASP A 113 -22.29 5.87 -15.72
CA ASP A 113 -23.19 6.17 -16.84
C ASP A 113 -22.87 7.58 -17.37
N ILE A 114 -22.44 7.67 -18.63
CA ILE A 114 -22.12 8.92 -19.33
C ILE A 114 -23.15 9.12 -20.43
N LYS A 115 -24.01 10.13 -20.27
CA LYS A 115 -24.99 10.59 -21.25
C LYS A 115 -24.61 11.98 -21.76
N GLN A 116 -25.25 12.45 -22.82
CA GLN A 116 -24.91 13.73 -23.46
C GLN A 116 -24.93 14.94 -22.50
N ASN A 117 -25.83 14.94 -21.51
CA ASN A 117 -26.05 16.08 -20.59
C ASN A 117 -25.83 15.72 -19.11
N LYS A 118 -25.40 14.50 -18.80
CA LYS A 118 -25.30 14.01 -17.41
C LYS A 118 -24.29 12.88 -17.28
N ILE A 119 -23.52 12.91 -16.20
CA ILE A 119 -22.66 11.81 -15.78
C ILE A 119 -23.10 11.34 -14.39
N ALA A 120 -23.20 10.04 -14.18
CA ALA A 120 -23.54 9.46 -12.88
C ALA A 120 -22.53 8.36 -12.51
N ILE A 121 -21.98 8.44 -11.29
CA ILE A 121 -21.22 7.37 -10.64
C ILE A 121 -22.08 6.86 -9.49
N ASN A 122 -22.55 5.63 -9.60
CA ASN A 122 -23.27 4.94 -8.53
C ASN A 122 -22.36 3.86 -7.95
N ALA A 123 -22.16 3.85 -6.63
CA ALA A 123 -21.33 2.86 -5.97
C ALA A 123 -21.93 2.42 -4.64
N THR A 124 -21.59 1.20 -4.23
CA THR A 124 -21.96 0.71 -2.89
C THR A 124 -21.35 1.61 -1.82
N SER A 125 -20.10 2.03 -1.99
CA SER A 125 -19.41 2.94 -1.09
C SER A 125 -18.55 3.98 -1.80
N ASP A 126 -17.99 4.90 -1.04
CA ASP A 126 -17.01 5.86 -1.54
C ASP A 126 -15.77 5.20 -2.16
N LEU A 127 -15.41 3.96 -1.79
CA LEU A 127 -14.28 3.23 -2.40
C LEU A 127 -14.53 2.96 -3.89
N GLY A 128 -15.70 2.41 -4.22
CA GLY A 128 -16.11 2.21 -5.62
C GLY A 128 -16.24 3.53 -6.37
N ALA A 129 -16.75 4.58 -5.72
CA ALA A 129 -16.85 5.90 -6.34
C ALA A 129 -15.48 6.50 -6.67
N LEU A 130 -14.47 6.35 -5.79
CA LEU A 130 -13.09 6.73 -6.07
C LEU A 130 -12.54 6.01 -7.30
N HIS A 131 -12.76 4.70 -7.43
CA HIS A 131 -12.38 3.93 -8.62
C HIS A 131 -13.09 4.43 -9.89
N GLY A 132 -14.38 4.78 -9.78
CA GLY A 132 -15.15 5.37 -10.87
C GLY A 132 -14.61 6.72 -11.36
N LEU A 133 -14.09 7.56 -10.44
CA LEU A 133 -13.47 8.83 -10.80
C LEU A 133 -12.17 8.63 -11.60
N GLU A 134 -11.37 7.62 -11.26
CA GLU A 134 -10.16 7.28 -12.03
C GLU A 134 -10.50 6.80 -13.44
N THR A 135 -11.54 5.97 -13.57
CA THR A 135 -12.04 5.56 -14.89
C THR A 135 -12.57 6.75 -15.68
N LEU A 136 -13.31 7.66 -15.06
CA LEU A 136 -13.82 8.87 -15.73
C LEU A 136 -12.65 9.75 -16.23
N LEU A 137 -11.58 9.89 -15.46
CA LEU A 137 -10.38 10.62 -15.91
C LEU A 137 -9.71 9.97 -17.13
N GLN A 138 -9.73 8.65 -17.23
CA GLN A 138 -9.17 7.92 -18.38
C GLN A 138 -10.11 7.96 -19.60
N MET A 139 -11.41 8.16 -19.39
CA MET A 139 -12.40 8.35 -20.45
C MET A 139 -12.32 9.73 -21.12
N LEU A 140 -11.53 10.66 -20.60
CA LEU A 140 -11.38 12.01 -21.17
C LEU A 140 -10.77 11.93 -22.59
N GLN A 141 -11.48 12.50 -23.55
CA GLN A 141 -11.06 12.62 -24.94
C GLN A 141 -10.99 14.10 -25.34
N ASN A 142 -10.34 14.37 -26.46
CA ASN A 142 -10.31 15.70 -27.04
C ASN A 142 -10.39 15.64 -28.57
N ASN A 143 -10.71 16.78 -29.14
CA ASN A 143 -10.47 17.09 -30.55
C ASN A 143 -9.67 18.40 -30.61
N SER A 144 -9.55 19.02 -31.78
CA SER A 144 -8.77 20.25 -31.97
C SER A 144 -9.26 21.46 -31.14
N THR A 145 -10.49 21.45 -30.65
CA THR A 145 -11.12 22.64 -30.01
C THR A 145 -11.82 22.35 -28.69
N SER A 146 -12.09 21.09 -28.33
CA SER A 146 -12.84 20.76 -27.11
C SER A 146 -12.43 19.44 -26.46
N PHE A 147 -12.79 19.33 -25.18
CA PHE A 147 -12.70 18.12 -24.38
C PHE A 147 -14.08 17.50 -24.19
N TYR A 148 -14.16 16.18 -24.16
CA TYR A 148 -15.42 15.47 -24.02
C TYR A 148 -15.23 14.08 -23.43
N PHE A 149 -16.33 13.47 -22.99
CA PHE A 149 -16.40 12.04 -22.65
C PHE A 149 -17.33 11.34 -23.65
N PRO A 150 -16.92 10.21 -24.25
CA PRO A 150 -17.81 9.37 -25.05
C PRO A 150 -19.00 8.90 -24.21
N THR A 151 -20.21 8.90 -24.77
CA THR A 151 -21.34 8.32 -24.06
C THR A 151 -21.14 6.82 -23.88
N SER A 152 -21.34 6.34 -22.65
CA SER A 152 -20.96 4.98 -22.29
C SER A 152 -21.63 4.52 -21.01
N GLN A 153 -21.75 3.21 -20.85
CA GLN A 153 -22.11 2.56 -19.60
C GLN A 153 -20.97 1.62 -19.20
N ILE A 154 -20.47 1.78 -17.98
CA ILE A 154 -19.37 0.99 -17.43
C ILE A 154 -19.82 0.42 -16.08
N SER A 155 -19.72 -0.89 -15.93
CA SER A 155 -19.90 -1.58 -14.64
C SER A 155 -18.63 -2.32 -14.32
N ASP A 156 -18.06 -2.06 -13.15
CA ASP A 156 -16.73 -2.56 -12.81
C ASP A 156 -16.64 -3.00 -11.36
N PHE A 157 -15.74 -3.96 -11.13
CA PHE A 157 -15.37 -4.47 -9.81
C PHE A 157 -14.00 -5.17 -9.91
N PRO A 158 -13.20 -5.18 -8.84
CA PRO A 158 -11.91 -5.84 -8.86
C PRO A 158 -12.06 -7.37 -8.84
N ARG A 159 -11.24 -8.07 -9.63
CA ARG A 159 -11.15 -9.54 -9.59
C ARG A 159 -10.61 -10.05 -8.24
N PHE A 160 -9.66 -9.32 -7.65
CA PHE A 160 -9.00 -9.69 -6.40
C PHE A 160 -9.08 -8.55 -5.39
N THR A 161 -9.30 -8.89 -4.12
CA THR A 161 -9.41 -7.90 -3.04
C THR A 161 -8.05 -7.34 -2.60
N TRP A 162 -6.96 -8.07 -2.82
CA TRP A 162 -5.60 -7.61 -2.53
C TRP A 162 -4.91 -7.20 -3.83
N ARG A 163 -4.63 -5.90 -3.99
CA ARG A 163 -3.94 -5.34 -5.16
C ARG A 163 -2.83 -4.42 -4.65
N GLY A 164 -1.66 -5.02 -4.42
CA GLY A 164 -0.62 -4.44 -3.59
C GLY A 164 0.63 -3.98 -4.33
N LEU A 165 1.27 -2.95 -3.80
CA LEU A 165 2.66 -2.59 -4.09
C LEU A 165 3.44 -2.61 -2.78
N MET A 166 4.57 -3.31 -2.79
CA MET A 166 5.57 -3.22 -1.73
C MET A 166 6.60 -2.13 -2.08
N ILE A 167 6.94 -1.27 -1.13
CA ILE A 167 8.09 -0.35 -1.25
C ILE A 167 9.08 -0.66 -0.14
N ASP A 168 10.28 -1.04 -0.56
CA ASP A 168 11.47 -1.12 0.28
C ASP A 168 12.00 0.29 0.55
N VAL A 169 12.01 0.65 1.83
CA VAL A 169 12.57 1.91 2.33
C VAL A 169 13.77 1.69 3.24
N SER A 170 14.15 0.43 3.44
CA SER A 170 15.32 0.06 4.21
C SER A 170 16.59 0.20 3.38
N ARG A 171 16.67 -0.45 2.21
CA ARG A 171 17.88 -0.43 1.36
C ARG A 171 18.24 0.99 0.93
N HIS A 172 17.24 1.73 0.46
CA HIS A 172 17.34 3.16 0.21
C HIS A 172 16.12 3.87 0.79
N PHE A 173 16.36 4.77 1.75
CA PHE A 173 15.28 5.56 2.33
C PHE A 173 14.54 6.37 1.27
N GLN A 174 13.20 6.27 1.29
CA GLN A 174 12.33 7.01 0.39
C GLN A 174 11.62 8.12 1.19
N PRO A 175 11.90 9.41 0.95
CA PRO A 175 11.25 10.49 1.68
C PRO A 175 9.70 10.47 1.61
N VAL A 176 9.05 11.14 2.56
CA VAL A 176 7.57 11.16 2.71
C VAL A 176 6.84 11.53 1.41
N ASP A 177 7.37 12.45 0.61
CA ASP A 177 6.78 12.85 -0.67
C ASP A 177 6.82 11.71 -1.72
N VAL A 178 7.82 10.83 -1.66
CA VAL A 178 7.90 9.61 -2.49
C VAL A 178 6.77 8.66 -2.17
N ILE A 179 6.56 8.41 -0.87
CA ILE A 179 5.48 7.53 -0.41
C ILE A 179 4.13 8.11 -0.81
N LYS A 180 3.90 9.40 -0.57
CA LYS A 180 2.63 10.06 -0.91
C LYS A 180 2.32 10.05 -2.41
N ARG A 181 3.28 10.39 -3.27
CA ARG A 181 3.01 10.38 -4.73
C ARG A 181 2.80 8.96 -5.27
N ASN A 182 3.42 7.95 -4.67
CA ASN A 182 3.15 6.56 -5.05
C ASN A 182 1.78 6.10 -4.55
N LEU A 183 1.31 6.55 -3.39
CA LEU A 183 -0.08 6.31 -2.95
C LEU A 183 -1.11 6.95 -3.91
N ASP A 184 -0.82 8.14 -4.47
CA ASP A 184 -1.63 8.70 -5.57
C ASP A 184 -1.64 7.80 -6.81
N ALA A 185 -0.48 7.28 -7.20
CA ALA A 185 -0.35 6.37 -8.35
C ALA A 185 -1.09 5.05 -8.12
N LEU A 186 -1.02 4.46 -6.93
CA LEU A 186 -1.78 3.26 -6.56
C LEU A 186 -3.28 3.49 -6.72
N ALA A 187 -3.79 4.59 -6.18
CA ALA A 187 -5.20 4.95 -6.31
C ALA A 187 -5.60 5.11 -7.79
N ALA A 188 -4.77 5.79 -8.59
CA ALA A 188 -5.01 5.97 -10.03
C ALA A 188 -5.10 4.65 -10.80
N MET A 189 -4.38 3.62 -10.34
CA MET A 189 -4.42 2.26 -10.89
C MET A 189 -5.40 1.33 -10.17
N LYS A 190 -6.25 1.86 -9.29
CA LYS A 190 -7.22 1.11 -8.46
C LYS A 190 -6.57 0.05 -7.56
N MET A 191 -5.29 0.19 -7.23
CA MET A 191 -4.60 -0.61 -6.22
C MET A 191 -4.97 -0.13 -4.82
N ASN A 192 -5.10 -1.05 -3.88
CA ASN A 192 -5.68 -0.77 -2.56
C ASN A 192 -4.83 -1.27 -1.39
N VAL A 193 -3.64 -1.82 -1.64
CA VAL A 193 -2.70 -2.21 -0.59
C VAL A 193 -1.35 -1.56 -0.83
N PHE A 194 -0.83 -0.89 0.20
CA PHE A 194 0.53 -0.43 0.29
C PHE A 194 1.26 -1.26 1.36
N HIS A 195 2.14 -2.15 0.92
CA HIS A 195 3.01 -2.93 1.79
C HIS A 195 4.30 -2.14 2.00
N TRP A 196 4.59 -1.81 3.25
CA TRP A 196 5.72 -0.95 3.60
C TRP A 196 6.82 -1.75 4.29
N HIS A 197 7.85 -2.09 3.53
CA HIS A 197 9.02 -2.84 4.00
C HIS A 197 9.99 -1.88 4.72
N LEU A 198 9.84 -1.79 6.05
CA LEU A 198 10.38 -0.71 6.88
C LEU A 198 11.71 -1.03 7.58
N VAL A 199 12.12 -2.30 7.56
CA VAL A 199 13.29 -2.79 8.31
C VAL A 199 13.97 -3.87 7.49
N ASP A 200 15.28 -3.75 7.33
CA ASP A 200 16.16 -4.76 6.72
C ASP A 200 17.60 -4.55 7.24
N ASP A 201 18.57 -5.29 6.72
CA ASP A 201 19.97 -5.21 7.12
C ASP A 201 20.59 -3.81 6.97
N GLN A 202 20.17 -3.07 5.94
CA GLN A 202 20.69 -1.74 5.59
C GLN A 202 19.99 -0.60 6.35
N GLY A 203 18.97 -0.89 7.16
CA GLY A 203 18.53 0.04 8.19
C GLY A 203 17.12 -0.16 8.75
N TRP A 204 16.90 0.56 9.84
CA TRP A 204 15.64 0.64 10.56
C TRP A 204 14.97 2.00 10.32
N ARG A 205 13.71 2.01 9.87
CA ARG A 205 13.05 3.24 9.38
C ARG A 205 11.88 3.74 10.22
N ILE A 206 11.62 3.16 11.40
CA ILE A 206 10.47 3.53 12.23
C ILE A 206 10.95 4.28 13.48
N GLU A 207 10.46 5.48 13.77
CA GLU A 207 10.78 6.14 15.05
C GLU A 207 10.33 5.28 16.24
N MET A 208 11.28 4.97 17.12
CA MET A 208 11.06 4.22 18.36
C MET A 208 11.38 5.10 19.57
N LYS A 209 10.36 5.46 20.36
CA LYS A 209 10.54 6.29 21.56
C LYS A 209 11.01 5.47 22.75
N LYS A 210 10.58 4.21 22.85
CA LYS A 210 11.02 3.30 23.93
C LYS A 210 12.35 2.62 23.62
N HIS A 211 12.69 2.51 22.33
CA HIS A 211 13.91 1.87 21.83
C HIS A 211 14.72 2.80 20.93
N PRO A 212 15.19 3.97 21.43
CA PRO A 212 15.84 5.00 20.61
C PRO A 212 17.12 4.52 19.94
N LYS A 213 17.78 3.49 20.48
CA LYS A 213 18.97 2.85 19.89
C LYS A 213 18.74 2.38 18.44
N LEU A 214 17.52 1.98 18.07
CA LEU A 214 17.19 1.59 16.68
C LEU A 214 17.29 2.78 15.72
N ILE A 215 17.02 3.99 16.19
CA ILE A 215 17.25 5.21 15.41
C ILE A 215 18.71 5.62 15.48
N GLU A 216 19.26 5.75 16.68
CA GLU A 216 20.61 6.27 16.93
C GLU A 216 21.70 5.46 16.22
N LEU A 217 21.55 4.14 16.16
CA LEU A 217 22.60 3.23 15.69
C LEU A 217 22.27 2.51 14.38
N ALA A 218 20.99 2.43 14.00
CA ALA A 218 20.55 1.57 12.90
C ALA A 218 19.81 2.29 11.76
N SER A 219 19.75 3.63 11.77
CA SER A 219 19.00 4.40 10.75
C SER A 219 19.84 5.35 9.90
N ASP A 220 21.08 5.68 10.29
CA ASP A 220 21.87 6.80 9.74
C ASP A 220 21.12 8.16 9.77
N GLY A 221 20.17 8.33 10.68
CA GLY A 221 19.30 9.51 10.74
C GLY A 221 18.19 9.54 9.69
N MET A 222 18.03 8.47 8.89
CA MET A 222 17.02 8.32 7.85
C MET A 222 15.90 7.39 8.32
N TYR A 223 14.81 7.98 8.80
CA TYR A 223 13.64 7.26 9.33
C TYR A 223 12.38 8.13 9.22
N TYR A 224 11.21 7.51 9.41
CA TYR A 224 9.95 8.22 9.56
C TYR A 224 9.61 8.40 11.03
N THR A 225 9.26 9.62 11.41
CA THR A 225 8.64 9.89 12.72
C THR A 225 7.28 9.19 12.82
N GLN A 226 6.83 8.91 14.04
CA GLN A 226 5.51 8.33 14.25
C GLN A 226 4.39 9.23 13.73
N GLU A 227 4.60 10.55 13.75
CA GLU A 227 3.64 11.51 13.18
C GLU A 227 3.61 11.43 11.65
N GLU A 228 4.76 11.33 10.99
CA GLU A 228 4.81 11.11 9.53
C GLU A 228 4.14 9.80 9.13
N ILE A 229 4.37 8.71 9.86
CA ILE A 229 3.70 7.42 9.64
C ILE A 229 2.18 7.58 9.74
N LYS A 230 1.67 8.18 10.84
CA LYS A 230 0.22 8.41 11.01
C LYS A 230 -0.37 9.27 9.89
N ASN A 231 0.38 10.29 9.46
CA ASN A 231 -0.03 11.16 8.36
C ASN A 231 -0.03 10.43 7.01
N ILE A 232 0.93 9.54 6.75
CA ILE A 232 0.96 8.68 5.55
C ILE A 232 -0.19 7.68 5.57
N VAL A 233 -0.45 7.04 6.71
CA VAL A 233 -1.59 6.12 6.90
C VAL A 233 -2.92 6.84 6.62
N LYS A 234 -3.10 8.05 7.16
CA LYS A 234 -4.28 8.86 6.87
C LYS A 234 -4.37 9.23 5.38
N TYR A 235 -3.24 9.59 4.77
CA TYR A 235 -3.17 9.94 3.36
C TYR A 235 -3.54 8.76 2.44
N ALA A 236 -3.16 7.54 2.83
CA ALA A 236 -3.55 6.29 2.19
C ALA A 236 -5.05 5.99 2.39
N ASP A 237 -5.59 6.17 3.61
CA ASP A 237 -7.02 6.01 3.90
C ASP A 237 -7.88 6.95 3.02
N GLU A 238 -7.46 8.21 2.89
CA GLU A 238 -8.13 9.19 2.02
C GLU A 238 -8.18 8.80 0.52
N ARG A 239 -7.46 7.74 0.15
CA ARG A 239 -7.40 7.14 -1.19
C ARG A 239 -7.95 5.71 -1.25
N GLY A 240 -8.49 5.19 -0.15
CA GLY A 240 -8.99 3.82 -0.10
C GLY A 240 -7.89 2.76 -0.02
N ILE A 241 -6.69 3.11 0.48
CA ILE A 241 -5.53 2.22 0.51
C ILE A 241 -5.25 1.74 1.94
N LEU A 242 -5.16 0.43 2.10
CA LEU A 242 -4.69 -0.25 3.31
C LEU A 242 -3.15 -0.18 3.37
N VAL A 243 -2.59 0.23 4.51
CA VAL A 243 -1.15 0.14 4.78
C VAL A 243 -0.86 -1.10 5.61
N VAL A 244 0.02 -1.96 5.10
CA VAL A 244 0.52 -3.16 5.78
C VAL A 244 2.00 -2.93 6.13
N PRO A 245 2.35 -2.69 7.40
CA PRO A 245 3.74 -2.54 7.79
C PRO A 245 4.44 -3.89 7.81
N GLU A 246 5.75 -3.85 7.58
CA GLU A 246 6.64 -5.00 7.76
C GLU A 246 7.81 -4.67 8.67
N ILE A 247 8.07 -5.56 9.62
CA ILE A 247 9.32 -5.65 10.37
C ILE A 247 9.83 -7.07 10.15
N ASP A 248 10.85 -7.21 9.32
CA ASP A 248 11.36 -8.51 8.91
C ASP A 248 12.22 -9.17 10.01
N VAL A 249 11.82 -10.39 10.38
CA VAL A 249 12.46 -11.23 11.40
C VAL A 249 12.25 -12.72 11.09
N PRO A 250 13.17 -13.62 11.49
CA PRO A 250 14.39 -13.35 12.25
C PRO A 250 15.64 -13.10 11.40
N GLY A 251 15.53 -13.30 10.07
CA GLY A 251 16.53 -12.91 9.07
C GLY A 251 16.61 -11.39 8.92
N HIS A 252 17.36 -10.91 7.93
CA HIS A 252 17.54 -9.49 7.63
C HIS A 252 17.84 -8.62 8.88
N GLY A 253 18.59 -9.20 9.84
CA GLY A 253 18.66 -8.73 11.21
C GLY A 253 19.77 -7.72 11.50
N SER A 254 20.61 -7.36 10.53
CA SER A 254 21.84 -6.59 10.78
C SER A 254 21.57 -5.24 11.45
N ALA A 255 20.56 -4.50 11.01
CA ALA A 255 20.17 -3.22 11.61
C ALA A 255 19.65 -3.39 13.05
N ILE A 256 18.77 -4.37 13.28
CA ILE A 256 18.25 -4.68 14.63
C ILE A 256 19.40 -5.05 15.57
N LEU A 257 20.30 -5.92 15.11
CA LEU A 257 21.42 -6.43 15.90
C LEU A 257 22.55 -5.42 16.08
N THR A 258 22.62 -4.38 15.25
CA THR A 258 23.49 -3.22 15.51
C THR A 258 23.03 -2.47 16.77
N ALA A 259 21.72 -2.32 16.97
CA ALA A 259 21.16 -1.65 18.14
C ALA A 259 21.06 -2.55 19.39
N TYR A 260 20.84 -3.85 19.18
CA TYR A 260 20.64 -4.87 20.21
C TYR A 260 21.45 -6.15 19.90
N PRO A 261 22.79 -6.10 19.97
CA PRO A 261 23.65 -7.24 19.64
C PRO A 261 23.43 -8.44 20.57
N GLU A 262 22.92 -8.22 21.78
CA GLU A 262 22.69 -9.26 22.80
C GLU A 262 21.58 -10.27 22.46
N ILE A 263 20.79 -10.03 21.41
CA ILE A 263 19.77 -10.96 20.91
C ILE A 263 20.17 -11.63 19.59
N GLY A 264 21.42 -11.45 19.14
CA GLY A 264 21.92 -12.09 17.92
C GLY A 264 22.37 -13.53 18.12
N SER A 265 22.32 -14.32 17.06
CA SER A 265 22.61 -15.76 17.10
C SER A 265 24.10 -16.11 17.06
N LYS A 266 24.96 -15.19 16.62
CA LYS A 266 26.39 -15.45 16.42
C LYS A 266 27.13 -15.61 17.74
N VAL A 267 27.86 -16.73 17.87
CA VAL A 267 28.76 -16.98 19.01
C VAL A 267 30.19 -16.61 18.64
N ILE A 268 30.79 -15.65 19.34
CA ILE A 268 32.23 -15.38 19.23
C ILE A 268 32.96 -16.16 20.32
N THR A 269 33.84 -17.07 19.91
CA THR A 269 34.74 -17.76 20.84
C THR A 269 36.00 -16.92 21.03
N LEU A 270 36.23 -16.45 22.26
CA LEU A 270 37.49 -15.86 22.65
C LEU A 270 38.42 -16.97 23.10
N THR A 271 39.50 -17.19 22.35
CA THR A 271 40.62 -18.03 22.78
C THR A 271 41.74 -17.13 23.29
N GLY A 272 42.07 -17.25 24.57
CA GLY A 272 43.20 -16.55 25.19
C GLY A 272 43.81 -17.41 26.29
N GLY A 273 45.12 -17.31 26.51
CA GLY A 273 45.81 -18.15 27.48
C GLY A 273 47.33 -18.09 27.36
N THR A 274 48.02 -18.51 28.42
CA THR A 274 49.45 -18.86 28.34
C THR A 274 49.60 -20.33 27.95
N SER A 275 50.81 -20.77 27.62
CA SER A 275 51.15 -22.17 27.29
C SER A 275 50.73 -23.21 28.34
N GLU A 276 50.29 -22.79 29.54
CA GLU A 276 49.87 -23.65 30.65
C GLU A 276 48.37 -23.57 30.98
N LYS A 277 47.62 -22.58 30.45
CA LYS A 277 46.17 -22.43 30.67
C LYS A 277 45.47 -21.80 29.47
N ASN A 278 44.68 -22.59 28.75
CA ASN A 278 43.71 -22.09 27.77
C ASN A 278 42.44 -21.62 28.49
N ILE A 279 42.09 -20.34 28.35
CA ILE A 279 40.80 -19.79 28.76
C ILE A 279 39.96 -19.64 27.48
N GLN A 280 38.83 -20.34 27.46
CA GLN A 280 37.85 -20.21 26.40
C GLN A 280 36.64 -19.47 26.95
N GLY A 281 36.38 -18.28 26.41
CA GLY A 281 35.23 -17.45 26.74
C GLY A 281 34.32 -17.25 25.52
N THR A 282 33.07 -16.85 25.75
CA THR A 282 32.17 -16.43 24.67
C THR A 282 31.88 -14.95 24.78
N ALA A 283 31.96 -14.22 23.66
CA ALA A 283 31.60 -12.81 23.57
C ALA A 283 30.36 -12.61 22.70
N ILE A 284 29.66 -11.49 22.95
CA ILE A 284 28.56 -11.02 22.11
C ILE A 284 29.14 -10.50 20.80
N ALA A 285 28.56 -10.90 19.67
CA ALA A 285 28.98 -10.39 18.38
C ALA A 285 28.64 -8.91 18.21
N THR A 286 29.55 -8.15 17.60
CA THR A 286 29.29 -6.79 17.14
C THR A 286 28.74 -6.84 15.72
N TYR A 287 27.72 -6.04 15.44
CA TYR A 287 27.10 -5.91 14.12
C TYR A 287 27.22 -4.46 13.63
N GLY A 288 26.97 -4.26 12.34
CA GLY A 288 26.87 -2.94 11.73
C GLY A 288 25.76 -2.92 10.69
N ILE A 289 25.29 -1.73 10.35
CA ILE A 289 24.37 -1.53 9.22
C ILE A 289 25.06 -2.01 7.94
N GLU A 290 24.40 -2.86 7.17
CA GLU A 290 24.98 -3.35 5.93
C GLU A 290 25.04 -2.25 4.87
N ARG A 291 26.14 -2.26 4.11
CA ARG A 291 26.40 -1.26 3.04
C ARG A 291 26.30 -1.85 1.64
N ASN A 292 26.12 -3.16 1.55
CA ASN A 292 25.98 -3.89 0.30
C ASN A 292 24.59 -4.52 0.23
N ALA A 293 24.20 -4.93 -0.98
CA ALA A 293 23.06 -5.81 -1.19
C ALA A 293 23.51 -7.28 -1.04
N GLY A 294 22.59 -8.15 -0.62
CA GLY A 294 22.84 -9.59 -0.50
C GLY A 294 22.05 -10.21 0.64
N ILE A 295 22.30 -11.49 0.86
CA ILE A 295 21.79 -12.26 1.98
C ILE A 295 22.88 -12.30 3.06
N PHE A 296 22.56 -11.87 4.27
CA PHE A 296 23.52 -11.74 5.36
C PHE A 296 23.23 -12.74 6.49
N SER A 297 24.27 -13.12 7.23
CA SER A 297 24.15 -14.07 8.34
C SER A 297 23.55 -13.53 9.64
N PRO A 298 23.53 -12.21 9.96
CA PRO A 298 22.96 -11.72 11.21
C PRO A 298 21.47 -12.10 11.37
N THR A 299 21.22 -13.04 12.27
CA THR A 299 19.89 -13.58 12.55
C THR A 299 19.57 -13.47 14.04
N LEU A 300 18.34 -13.08 14.38
CA LEU A 300 17.86 -13.03 15.76
C LEU A 300 17.86 -14.43 16.39
N ASP A 301 18.16 -14.51 17.70
CA ASP A 301 18.25 -15.77 18.45
C ASP A 301 16.87 -16.19 18.99
N PRO A 302 16.23 -17.23 18.43
CA PRO A 302 14.92 -17.70 18.88
C PRO A 302 14.97 -18.50 20.19
N SER A 303 16.16 -18.84 20.69
CA SER A 303 16.34 -19.49 22.00
C SER A 303 16.43 -18.48 23.15
N ASN A 304 16.63 -17.20 22.83
CA ASN A 304 16.83 -16.13 23.81
C ASN A 304 15.50 -15.43 24.17
N PRO A 305 15.06 -15.46 25.45
CA PRO A 305 13.83 -14.79 25.89
C PRO A 305 13.81 -13.28 25.62
N LYS A 306 14.99 -12.63 25.62
CA LYS A 306 15.09 -11.18 25.36
C LYS A 306 14.69 -10.81 23.92
N THR A 307 14.86 -11.73 22.96
CA THR A 307 14.40 -11.54 21.58
C THR A 307 12.89 -11.30 21.56
N TYR A 308 12.13 -12.19 22.20
CA TYR A 308 10.67 -12.10 22.30
C TYR A 308 10.20 -10.89 23.12
N GLN A 309 10.93 -10.54 24.19
CA GLN A 309 10.63 -9.34 24.96
C GLN A 309 10.77 -8.07 24.09
N LEU A 310 11.90 -7.91 23.41
CA LEU A 310 12.15 -6.75 22.56
C LEU A 310 11.11 -6.66 21.43
N LEU A 311 10.82 -7.77 20.74
CA LEU A 311 9.82 -7.79 19.66
C LEU A 311 8.42 -7.46 20.18
N SER A 312 8.03 -7.96 21.36
CA SER A 312 6.76 -7.60 21.99
C SER A 312 6.69 -6.10 22.32
N GLU A 313 7.77 -5.51 22.82
CA GLU A 313 7.85 -4.07 23.15
C GLU A 313 7.81 -3.21 21.87
N ILE A 314 8.48 -3.65 20.80
CA ILE A 314 8.40 -3.05 19.46
C ILE A 314 6.97 -3.09 18.95
N PHE A 315 6.31 -4.25 18.95
CA PHE A 315 4.93 -4.38 18.48
C PHE A 315 3.94 -3.55 19.30
N ASP A 316 4.16 -3.43 20.62
CA ASP A 316 3.37 -2.55 21.50
C ASP A 316 3.45 -1.06 21.10
N GLU A 317 4.55 -0.62 20.49
CA GLU A 317 4.73 0.76 20.03
C GLU A 317 4.32 0.96 18.56
N VAL A 318 4.61 -0.02 17.68
CA VAL A 318 4.41 0.10 16.23
C VAL A 318 2.98 -0.25 15.81
N CYS A 319 2.37 -1.31 16.35
CA CYS A 319 1.02 -1.73 15.94
C CYS A 319 -0.04 -0.62 16.05
N PRO A 320 -0.05 0.25 17.08
CA PRO A 320 -0.98 1.37 17.18
C PRO A 320 -0.83 2.44 16.09
N LEU A 321 0.31 2.50 15.39
CA LEU A 321 0.53 3.46 14.30
C LEU A 321 -0.20 3.06 13.01
N PHE A 322 -0.48 1.77 12.86
CA PHE A 322 -1.08 1.18 11.66
C PHE A 322 -2.43 0.57 12.00
N PRO A 323 -3.57 1.20 11.68
CA PRO A 323 -4.90 0.70 12.04
C PRO A 323 -5.31 -0.56 11.24
N GLY A 324 -4.62 -0.88 10.14
CA GLY A 324 -4.86 -2.07 9.34
C GLY A 324 -4.80 -3.37 10.16
N ALA A 325 -5.58 -4.38 9.73
CA ALA A 325 -5.70 -5.64 10.46
C ALA A 325 -4.54 -6.62 10.23
N TYR A 326 -3.58 -6.30 9.36
CA TYR A 326 -2.47 -7.19 8.98
C TYR A 326 -1.14 -6.56 9.36
N PHE A 327 -0.20 -7.39 9.79
CA PHE A 327 1.18 -7.01 10.09
C PHE A 327 2.11 -8.07 9.48
N HIS A 328 3.03 -7.65 8.62
CA HIS A 328 4.01 -8.53 8.00
C HIS A 328 5.22 -8.69 8.93
N ILE A 329 5.66 -9.91 9.18
CA ILE A 329 6.85 -10.19 10.00
C ILE A 329 8.07 -10.61 9.18
N GLY A 330 7.97 -10.53 7.85
CA GLY A 330 8.99 -10.99 6.91
C GLY A 330 9.19 -12.51 7.01
N GLY A 331 10.40 -12.92 7.35
CA GLY A 331 10.78 -14.32 7.52
C GLY A 331 11.51 -14.92 6.33
N ASP A 332 11.99 -14.11 5.40
CA ASP A 332 12.74 -14.55 4.25
C ASP A 332 14.23 -14.77 4.56
N GLU A 333 14.87 -15.59 3.72
CA GLU A 333 16.32 -15.69 3.53
C GLU A 333 17.21 -15.95 4.78
N ASN A 334 16.65 -16.49 5.87
CA ASN A 334 17.46 -17.02 6.97
C ASN A 334 18.19 -18.31 6.56
N GLU A 335 19.45 -18.16 6.12
CA GLU A 335 20.32 -19.29 5.72
C GLU A 335 20.69 -20.24 6.88
N GLY A 336 20.43 -19.86 8.14
CA GLY A 336 20.61 -20.71 9.31
C GLY A 336 22.05 -20.92 9.79
N LYS A 337 23.06 -20.29 9.15
CA LYS A 337 24.49 -20.46 9.47
C LYS A 337 24.82 -20.15 10.94
N ASP A 338 24.30 -19.04 11.46
CA ASP A 338 24.53 -18.64 12.85
C ASP A 338 23.70 -19.49 13.83
N TRP A 339 22.56 -20.03 13.42
CA TRP A 339 21.77 -20.98 14.22
C TRP A 339 22.45 -22.34 14.34
N ASP A 340 22.97 -22.87 13.22
CA ASP A 340 23.61 -24.18 13.17
C ASP A 340 24.90 -24.23 13.98
N SER A 341 25.63 -23.11 14.04
CA SER A 341 26.88 -22.97 14.78
C SER A 341 26.71 -22.62 16.26
N ASN A 342 25.52 -22.19 16.71
CA ASN A 342 25.28 -21.79 18.09
C ASN A 342 24.81 -22.98 18.97
N PRO A 343 25.61 -23.45 19.95
CA PRO A 343 25.26 -24.62 20.76
C PRO A 343 23.95 -24.47 21.56
N LYS A 344 23.60 -23.25 22.00
CA LYS A 344 22.36 -23.00 22.75
C LYS A 344 21.13 -23.18 21.86
N ILE A 345 21.19 -22.70 20.62
CA ILE A 345 20.12 -22.87 19.63
C ILE A 345 19.96 -24.35 19.27
N GLN A 346 21.07 -25.07 19.11
CA GLN A 346 21.03 -26.51 18.83
C GLN A 346 20.46 -27.32 20.00
N GLU A 347 20.77 -26.94 21.25
CA GLU A 347 20.13 -27.53 22.43
C GLU A 347 18.63 -27.19 22.50
N PHE A 348 18.25 -25.96 22.17
CA PHE A 348 16.86 -25.52 22.11
C PHE A 348 16.05 -26.32 21.07
N LYS A 349 16.60 -26.54 19.88
CA LYS A 349 15.99 -27.40 18.84
C LYS A 349 15.77 -28.82 19.34
N LYS A 350 16.77 -29.43 19.98
CA LYS A 350 16.65 -30.77 20.58
C LYS A 350 15.56 -30.83 21.64
N LYS A 351 15.54 -29.86 22.56
CA LYS A 351 14.55 -29.78 23.65
C LYS A 351 13.12 -29.67 23.12
N ASN A 352 12.91 -28.89 22.06
CA ASN A 352 11.60 -28.64 21.47
C ASN A 352 11.26 -29.59 20.31
N LYS A 353 12.12 -30.57 20.01
CA LYS A 353 11.95 -31.56 18.93
C LYS A 353 11.79 -30.93 17.54
N LEU A 354 12.56 -29.87 17.27
CA LEU A 354 12.58 -29.15 16.00
C LEU A 354 13.75 -29.68 15.17
N ALA A 355 13.45 -30.36 14.06
CA ALA A 355 14.41 -31.05 13.22
C ALA A 355 15.16 -30.09 12.27
N THR A 356 14.50 -29.03 11.80
CA THR A 356 15.05 -28.11 10.78
C THR A 356 15.09 -26.66 11.27
N ASN A 357 15.85 -25.81 10.57
CA ASN A 357 15.83 -24.36 10.81
C ASN A 357 14.48 -23.75 10.43
N HIS A 358 13.83 -24.23 9.37
CA HIS A 358 12.46 -23.79 9.05
C HIS A 358 11.46 -24.12 10.15
N GLU A 359 11.53 -25.31 10.78
CA GLU A 359 10.66 -25.64 11.93
C GLU A 359 10.95 -24.75 13.15
N LEU A 360 12.23 -24.42 13.40
CA LEU A 360 12.61 -23.46 14.44
C LEU A 360 12.11 -22.04 14.13
N GLN A 361 12.13 -21.65 12.87
CA GLN A 361 11.62 -20.36 12.42
C GLN A 361 10.10 -20.31 12.54
N THR A 362 9.37 -21.36 12.13
CA THR A 362 7.93 -21.45 12.35
C THR A 362 7.62 -21.39 13.85
N TYR A 363 8.38 -22.08 14.71
CA TYR A 363 8.24 -21.95 16.17
C TYR A 363 8.36 -20.48 16.58
N PHE A 364 9.43 -19.80 16.18
CA PHE A 364 9.64 -18.38 16.47
C PHE A 364 8.48 -17.50 15.97
N THR A 365 8.05 -17.67 14.72
CA THR A 365 6.91 -16.95 14.13
C THR A 365 5.62 -17.17 14.93
N MET A 366 5.36 -18.40 15.37
CA MET A 366 4.19 -18.73 16.19
C MET A 366 4.21 -18.06 17.57
N GLN A 367 5.39 -17.74 18.11
CA GLN A 367 5.50 -16.93 19.33
C GLN A 367 5.07 -15.47 19.10
N LEU A 368 5.18 -14.95 17.88
CA LEU A 368 4.80 -13.57 17.54
C LEU A 368 3.28 -13.41 17.33
N VAL A 369 2.58 -14.49 16.93
CA VAL A 369 1.13 -14.49 16.72
C VAL A 369 0.35 -13.91 17.91
N PRO A 370 0.52 -14.37 19.17
CA PRO A 370 -0.22 -13.80 20.30
C PRO A 370 0.15 -12.33 20.57
N MET A 371 1.39 -11.92 20.29
CA MET A 371 1.83 -10.53 20.45
C MET A 371 1.09 -9.61 19.47
N LEU A 372 0.97 -10.02 18.21
CA LEU A 372 0.22 -9.30 17.18
C LEU A 372 -1.29 -9.33 17.45
N LYS A 373 -1.82 -10.50 17.87
CA LYS A 373 -3.25 -10.68 18.18
C LYS A 373 -3.71 -9.79 19.34
N LYS A 374 -2.84 -9.51 20.33
CA LYS A 374 -3.09 -8.53 21.41
C LYS A 374 -3.47 -7.15 20.86
N HIS A 375 -2.94 -6.78 19.70
CA HIS A 375 -3.21 -5.51 19.00
C HIS A 375 -4.24 -5.62 17.87
N GLY A 376 -4.98 -6.74 17.82
CA GLY A 376 -5.96 -7.00 16.76
C GLY A 376 -5.35 -7.21 15.38
N LYS A 377 -4.08 -7.65 15.30
CA LYS A 377 -3.38 -7.91 14.05
C LYS A 377 -3.37 -9.40 13.69
N GLN A 378 -3.51 -9.67 12.41
CA GLN A 378 -3.26 -10.96 11.78
C GLN A 378 -1.84 -10.96 11.21
N LEU A 379 -1.11 -12.05 11.44
CA LEU A 379 0.25 -12.21 10.96
C LEU A 379 0.26 -12.51 9.46
N MET A 380 1.16 -11.86 8.74
CA MET A 380 1.56 -12.20 7.37
C MET A 380 3.08 -12.39 7.35
N GLY A 381 3.60 -13.19 6.44
CA GLY A 381 5.05 -13.33 6.23
C GLY A 381 5.34 -13.97 4.88
N TRP A 382 6.62 -14.01 4.52
CA TRP A 382 7.12 -14.68 3.32
C TRP A 382 6.96 -16.20 3.43
N GLU A 383 7.14 -16.90 2.31
CA GLU A 383 6.72 -18.30 2.17
C GLU A 383 7.48 -19.26 3.11
N GLU A 384 8.70 -18.93 3.51
CA GLU A 384 9.57 -19.74 4.37
C GLU A 384 8.98 -20.00 5.76
N ILE A 385 8.02 -19.18 6.21
CA ILE A 385 7.36 -19.39 7.51
C ILE A 385 6.47 -20.64 7.52
N LEU A 386 6.09 -21.13 6.33
CA LEU A 386 5.18 -22.26 6.16
C LEU A 386 5.92 -23.60 6.23
N THR A 387 5.73 -24.33 7.33
CA THR A 387 6.17 -25.72 7.47
C THR A 387 4.98 -26.67 7.57
N LYS A 388 5.22 -27.98 7.39
CA LYS A 388 4.17 -29.01 7.30
C LYS A 388 3.49 -29.39 8.63
N ASN A 389 3.91 -28.81 9.75
CA ASN A 389 3.54 -29.28 11.09
C ASN A 389 2.52 -28.38 11.77
#